data_AF-A0A9D7W7Z3-F1
#
_entry.id   AF-A0A9D7W7Z3-F1
#
_cell.length_a   1.000
_cell.length_b   1.000
_cell.length_c   1.000
_cell.angle_alpha   90.00
_cell.angle_beta   90.00
_cell.angle_gamma   90.00
#
_symmetry.space_group_name_H-M   'P 1'
#
loop_
_entity.id
_entity.type
_entity.pdbx_description
1 polymer ?
#
loop_
_entity_poly.entity_id
_entity_poly.type
_entity_poly.pdbx_seq_one_letter_code
_entity_poly.pdbx_strand_id
1 'polypeptide(L)'
;MTRNVQFQKRLMLFVGAISIAGCGWSYDKSADHAPQTVVQQPVNVPVSVAVVDYSEIVKRIESHRGQVVVLDCWSTSCPPCIKEFPGLVDLKKDYGDTVACLSLSFDYEGFGVPEDVLPPVKTFLEQVSAGD
;
A
#
# COMPACT_ATOMS: atom_id res chain seq x y z
N MET A 1 0.63 46.80 -3.48
CA MET A 1 -0.21 45.57 -3.39
C MET A 1 0.38 44.68 -2.31
N THR A 2 -0.03 44.88 -1.06
CA THR A 2 0.54 44.24 0.14
C THR A 2 -0.60 43.94 1.10
N ARG A 3 -1.31 42.83 0.89
CA ARG A 3 -2.44 42.40 1.72
C ARG A 3 -2.12 41.03 2.31
N ASN A 4 -1.08 40.98 3.15
CA ASN A 4 -0.55 39.73 3.72
C ASN A 4 -0.15 39.79 5.21
N VAL A 5 -0.68 40.71 6.04
CA VAL A 5 -0.29 40.74 7.48
C VAL A 5 -1.44 41.10 8.45
N GLN A 6 -2.70 41.13 8.01
CA GLN A 6 -3.82 41.55 8.88
C GLN A 6 -4.72 40.42 9.39
N PHE A 7 -4.50 39.17 8.96
CA PHE A 7 -5.27 38.02 9.46
C PHE A 7 -4.63 37.36 10.69
N GLN A 8 -3.34 37.62 10.93
CA GLN A 8 -2.53 36.97 11.96
C GLN A 8 -2.58 37.65 13.34
N LYS A 9 -3.24 38.81 13.50
CA LYS A 9 -3.19 39.63 14.72
C LYS A 9 -4.50 39.82 15.49
N ARG A 10 -5.62 39.23 15.06
CA ARG A 10 -6.94 39.52 15.66
C ARG A 10 -7.67 38.36 16.34
N LEU A 11 -7.02 37.20 16.55
CA LEU A 11 -7.67 36.13 17.34
C LEU A 11 -6.84 35.57 18.50
N MET A 12 -5.68 36.18 18.81
CA MET A 12 -4.95 35.98 20.06
C MET A 12 -5.55 36.80 21.23
N LEU A 13 -6.86 36.69 21.48
CA LEU A 13 -7.53 37.42 22.59
C LEU A 13 -8.66 36.65 23.31
N PHE A 14 -8.58 35.32 23.39
CA PHE A 14 -9.43 34.52 24.29
C PHE A 14 -8.63 33.44 25.03
N VAL A 15 -7.47 33.83 25.58
CA VAL A 15 -6.83 33.11 26.68
C VAL A 15 -7.22 33.85 27.95
N GLY A 16 -8.08 33.26 28.77
CA GLY A 16 -8.35 33.81 30.11
C GLY A 16 -9.63 33.33 30.75
N ALA A 17 -9.47 32.46 31.74
CA ALA A 17 -10.42 32.10 32.80
C ALA A 17 -11.57 31.14 32.41
N ILE A 18 -11.40 29.87 32.78
CA ILE A 18 -12.30 29.18 33.72
C ILE A 18 -11.49 28.02 34.33
N SER A 19 -11.31 28.07 35.64
CA SER A 19 -10.76 26.97 36.44
C SER A 19 -11.81 26.54 37.46
N ILE A 20 -11.75 25.23 37.76
CA ILE A 20 -12.21 24.50 38.95
C ILE A 20 -13.48 23.63 38.78
N ALA A 21 -13.30 22.39 39.24
CA ALA A 21 -14.24 21.33 39.62
C ALA A 21 -14.67 20.35 38.51
N GLY A 22 -14.18 19.12 38.64
CA GLY A 22 -14.39 18.03 37.71
C GLY A 22 -15.72 17.30 37.88
N CYS A 23 -16.07 16.55 36.84
CA CYS A 23 -16.62 15.20 36.84
C CYS A 23 -17.01 14.89 35.38
N GLY A 24 -16.46 13.81 34.82
CA GLY A 24 -16.85 13.30 33.51
C GLY A 24 -15.75 13.44 32.47
N TRP A 25 -14.86 12.45 32.42
CA TRP A 25 -14.13 12.08 31.21
C TRP A 25 -15.17 11.71 30.16
N SER A 26 -15.65 12.71 29.41
CA SER A 26 -16.38 12.46 28.17
C SER A 26 -15.34 12.17 27.11
N TYR A 27 -15.09 10.89 26.92
CA TYR A 27 -14.40 10.36 25.76
C TYR A 27 -15.29 10.64 24.54
N ASP A 28 -15.12 11.80 23.92
CA ASP A 28 -15.74 12.09 22.64
C ASP A 28 -15.06 11.22 21.58
N LYS A 29 -15.63 10.04 21.36
CA LYS A 29 -15.29 9.15 20.25
C LYS A 29 -15.84 9.77 18.96
N SER A 30 -15.22 10.86 18.51
CA SER A 30 -15.49 11.42 17.19
C SER A 30 -14.63 10.69 16.17
N ALA A 31 -15.30 9.78 15.47
CA ALA A 31 -15.23 9.50 14.04
C ALA A 31 -15.30 7.99 13.82
N ASP A 32 -16.53 7.49 13.71
CA ASP A 32 -16.81 6.35 12.83
C ASP A 32 -16.40 6.74 11.40
N HIS A 33 -15.11 6.64 11.08
CA HIS A 33 -14.76 6.08 9.79
C HIS A 33 -15.04 4.58 9.92
N ALA A 34 -16.28 4.21 9.62
CA ALA A 34 -16.59 2.84 9.24
C ALA A 34 -15.52 2.38 8.24
N PRO A 35 -15.00 1.13 8.34
CA PRO A 35 -14.17 0.60 7.28
C PRO A 35 -14.98 0.76 6.00
N GLN A 36 -14.48 1.58 5.07
CA GLN A 36 -14.94 1.51 3.70
C GLN A 36 -14.56 0.10 3.28
N THR A 37 -15.53 -0.81 3.27
CA THR A 37 -15.40 -2.07 2.55
C THR A 37 -15.19 -1.64 1.10
N VAL A 38 -13.94 -1.55 0.68
CA VAL A 38 -13.60 -1.43 -0.73
C VAL A 38 -14.09 -2.74 -1.32
N VAL A 39 -15.29 -2.71 -1.88
CA VAL A 39 -15.79 -3.79 -2.71
C VAL A 39 -14.93 -3.75 -3.97
N GLN A 40 -13.79 -4.42 -3.91
CA GLN A 40 -13.04 -4.71 -5.13
C GLN A 40 -13.88 -5.72 -5.91
N GLN A 41 -14.46 -5.24 -7.01
CA GLN A 41 -15.00 -6.11 -8.04
C GLN A 41 -13.86 -7.02 -8.50
N PRO A 42 -14.02 -8.35 -8.56
CA PRO A 42 -12.99 -9.21 -9.12
C PRO A 42 -12.90 -8.92 -10.61
N VAL A 43 -11.92 -8.12 -11.02
CA VAL A 43 -11.52 -8.04 -12.42
C VAL A 43 -10.68 -9.28 -12.68
N ASN A 44 -11.19 -10.15 -13.54
CA ASN A 44 -10.62 -11.46 -13.78
C ASN A 44 -9.47 -11.37 -14.80
N VAL A 45 -8.48 -10.50 -14.58
CA VAL A 45 -7.22 -10.54 -15.32
C VAL A 45 -6.38 -11.66 -14.71
N PRO A 46 -6.02 -12.70 -15.47
CA PRO A 46 -5.26 -13.81 -14.94
C PRO A 46 -3.87 -13.32 -14.52
N VAL A 47 -3.58 -13.42 -13.22
CA VAL A 47 -2.25 -13.10 -12.69
C VAL A 47 -1.25 -14.13 -13.23
N SER A 48 -0.23 -13.64 -13.94
CA SER A 48 0.86 -14.46 -14.47
C SER A 48 2.03 -14.52 -13.48
N VAL A 49 2.46 -15.73 -13.14
CA VAL A 49 3.62 -15.99 -12.28
C VAL A 49 4.62 -16.82 -13.07
N ALA A 50 5.88 -16.38 -13.08
CA ALA A 50 6.97 -17.07 -13.76
C ALA A 50 8.12 -17.32 -12.79
N VAL A 51 8.73 -18.51 -12.90
CA VAL A 51 9.99 -18.82 -12.23
C VAL A 51 11.10 -18.12 -12.99
N VAL A 52 11.92 -17.34 -12.29
CA VAL A 52 12.98 -16.53 -12.88
C VAL A 52 14.27 -16.67 -12.07
N ASP A 53 15.40 -16.50 -12.74
CA ASP A 53 16.69 -16.37 -12.08
C ASP A 53 17.06 -14.89 -11.85
N TYR A 54 18.18 -14.66 -11.17
CA TYR A 54 18.68 -13.32 -10.89
C TYR A 54 18.88 -12.47 -12.17
N SER A 55 19.40 -13.07 -13.24
CA SER A 55 19.67 -12.36 -14.49
C SER A 55 18.38 -11.88 -15.16
N GLU A 56 17.32 -12.70 -15.08
CA GLU A 56 16.00 -12.37 -15.60
C GLU A 56 15.30 -11.28 -14.76
N ILE A 57 15.46 -11.29 -13.43
CA ILE A 57 14.99 -10.20 -12.55
C ILE A 57 15.66 -8.88 -12.95
N VAL A 58 16.99 -8.88 -13.13
CA VAL A 58 17.74 -7.69 -13.57
C VAL A 58 17.23 -7.18 -14.91
N LYS A 59 17.04 -8.07 -15.91
CA LYS A 59 16.51 -7.68 -17.23
C LYS A 59 15.12 -7.03 -17.13
N ARG A 60 14.23 -7.54 -16.27
CA ARG A 60 12.89 -6.97 -16.06
C ARG A 60 12.94 -5.60 -15.39
N ILE A 61 13.88 -5.36 -14.48
CA ILE A 61 14.10 -4.03 -13.92
C ILE A 61 14.61 -3.09 -15.02
N GLU A 62 15.58 -3.54 -15.83
CA GLU A 62 16.14 -2.74 -16.92
C GLU A 62 15.15 -2.43 -18.04
N SER A 63 14.14 -3.28 -18.28
CA SER A 63 13.10 -3.01 -19.28
C SER A 63 12.20 -1.83 -18.91
N HIS A 64 12.24 -1.35 -17.66
CA HIS A 64 11.47 -0.21 -17.17
C HIS A 64 12.32 1.07 -17.05
N ARG A 65 13.45 1.16 -17.77
CA ARG A 65 14.27 2.37 -17.82
C ARG A 65 13.42 3.60 -18.17
N GLY A 66 13.57 4.64 -17.35
CA GLY A 66 12.79 5.88 -17.44
C GLY A 66 11.61 5.96 -16.47
N GLN A 67 11.26 4.86 -15.81
CA GLN A 67 10.28 4.81 -14.71
C GLN A 67 11.00 4.67 -13.37
N VAL A 68 10.33 5.06 -12.28
CA VAL A 68 10.74 4.61 -10.94
C VAL A 68 10.32 3.15 -10.80
N VAL A 69 11.25 2.26 -10.44
CA VAL A 69 10.94 0.84 -10.24
C VAL A 69 10.84 0.55 -8.75
N VAL A 70 9.72 0.00 -8.32
CA VAL A 70 9.52 -0.54 -6.97
C VAL A 70 9.43 -2.06 -7.08
N LEU A 71 10.43 -2.74 -6.51
CA LEU A 71 10.45 -4.20 -6.41
C LEU A 71 10.06 -4.60 -4.99
N ASP A 72 8.90 -5.24 -4.84
CA ASP A 72 8.45 -5.80 -3.57
C ASP A 72 8.84 -7.28 -3.46
N CYS A 73 9.60 -7.60 -2.42
CA CYS A 73 10.08 -8.95 -2.15
C CYS A 73 9.28 -9.53 -0.98
N TRP A 74 8.51 -10.58 -1.24
CA TRP A 74 7.50 -11.08 -0.29
C TRP A 74 7.43 -12.61 -0.24
N SER A 75 6.63 -13.15 0.67
CA SER A 75 6.26 -14.57 0.72
C SER A 75 4.88 -14.74 1.35
N THR A 76 4.15 -15.77 0.95
CA THR A 76 2.88 -16.20 1.58
C THR A 76 3.03 -16.49 3.08
N SER A 77 4.24 -16.83 3.52
CA SER A 77 4.58 -17.12 4.92
C SER A 77 5.08 -15.90 5.70
N CYS A 78 5.08 -14.70 5.11
CA CYS A 78 5.50 -13.45 5.75
C CYS A 78 4.28 -12.58 6.09
N PRO A 79 3.75 -12.61 7.34
CA PRO A 79 2.57 -11.83 7.72
C PRO A 79 2.66 -10.32 7.46
N PRO A 80 3.78 -9.61 7.75
CA PRO A 80 3.86 -8.20 7.43
C PRO A 80 3.85 -7.94 5.92
N CYS A 81 4.53 -8.78 5.12
CA CYS A 81 4.55 -8.66 3.67
C CYS A 81 3.13 -8.75 3.07
N ILE A 82 2.36 -9.74 3.51
CA ILE A 82 0.97 -9.96 3.07
C ILE A 82 0.06 -8.80 3.44
N LYS A 83 0.28 -8.19 4.62
CA LYS A 83 -0.46 -7.01 5.05
C LYS A 83 -0.13 -5.76 4.23
N GLU A 84 1.12 -5.64 3.77
CA GLU A 84 1.62 -4.45 3.06
C GLU A 84 1.42 -4.52 1.54
N PHE A 85 1.40 -5.72 0.95
CA PHE A 85 1.31 -5.92 -0.50
C PHE A 85 0.17 -5.15 -1.20
N PRO A 86 -1.06 -5.02 -0.65
CA PRO A 86 -2.10 -4.20 -1.27
C PRO A 86 -1.65 -2.76 -1.56
N GLY A 87 -0.73 -2.21 -0.76
CA GLY A 87 -0.14 -0.90 -0.99
C GLY A 87 0.70 -0.82 -2.28
N LEU A 88 1.29 -1.92 -2.74
CA LEU A 88 1.98 -1.96 -4.04
C LEU A 88 1.00 -1.85 -5.21
N VAL A 89 -0.17 -2.48 -5.08
CA VAL A 89 -1.26 -2.41 -6.06
C VAL A 89 -1.82 -0.99 -6.11
N ASP A 90 -2.07 -0.39 -4.94
CA ASP A 90 -2.54 1.00 -4.84
C ASP A 90 -1.49 1.98 -5.40
N LEU A 91 -0.20 1.74 -5.18
CA LEU A 91 0.87 2.54 -5.77
C LEU A 91 0.82 2.54 -7.31
N LYS A 92 0.58 1.39 -7.95
CA LYS A 92 0.43 1.34 -9.42
C LYS A 92 -0.81 2.11 -9.88
N LYS A 93 -1.93 2.00 -9.15
CA LYS A 93 -3.17 2.73 -9.46
C LYS A 93 -3.00 4.24 -9.36
N ASP A 94 -2.33 4.72 -8.32
CA ASP A 94 -2.15 6.15 -8.05
C ASP A 94 -1.18 6.83 -9.02
N TYR A 95 -0.14 6.10 -9.44
CA TYR A 95 0.98 6.67 -10.21
C TYR A 95 1.03 6.22 -11.67
N GLY A 96 0.21 5.26 -12.09
CA GLY A 96 0.10 4.79 -13.47
C GLY A 96 1.46 4.39 -14.04
N ASP A 97 1.82 4.92 -15.21
CA ASP A 97 3.05 4.55 -15.92
C ASP A 97 4.30 5.33 -15.47
N THR A 98 4.20 6.16 -14.43
CA THR A 98 5.37 6.81 -13.84
C THR A 98 6.15 5.89 -12.90
N VAL A 99 5.48 4.85 -12.39
CA VAL A 99 6.04 3.83 -11.50
C VAL A 99 5.80 2.44 -12.10
N ALA A 100 6.86 1.64 -12.14
CA ALA A 100 6.78 0.21 -12.42
C ALA A 100 6.80 -0.56 -11.10
N CYS A 101 5.68 -1.20 -10.76
CA CYS A 101 5.59 -2.11 -9.62
C CYS A 101 5.91 -3.54 -10.07
N LEU A 102 6.97 -4.12 -9.52
CA LEU A 102 7.36 -5.51 -9.72
C LEU A 102 7.23 -6.25 -8.38
N SER A 103 6.82 -7.51 -8.42
CA SER A 103 6.78 -8.36 -7.22
C SER A 103 7.64 -9.61 -7.41
N LEU A 104 8.29 -10.04 -6.33
CA LEU A 104 9.13 -11.23 -6.26
C LEU A 104 8.72 -12.06 -5.04
N SER A 105 8.13 -13.23 -5.28
CA SER A 105 7.85 -14.20 -4.22
C SER A 105 9.10 -15.04 -3.92
N PHE A 106 9.40 -15.20 -2.63
CA PHE A 106 10.43 -16.10 -2.10
C PHE A 106 9.86 -17.42 -1.60
N ASP A 107 8.62 -17.78 -1.98
CA ASP A 107 8.03 -19.06 -1.57
C ASP A 107 8.75 -20.26 -2.20
N TYR A 108 9.44 -20.07 -3.34
CA TYR A 108 10.36 -21.08 -3.88
C TYR A 108 11.81 -20.74 -3.51
N GLU A 109 12.36 -21.46 -2.54
CA GLU A 109 13.73 -21.28 -2.04
C GLU A 109 14.75 -22.27 -2.66
N GLY A 110 14.37 -22.95 -3.75
CA GLY A 110 15.27 -23.87 -4.47
C GLY A 110 15.24 -25.32 -3.98
N PHE A 111 14.29 -25.68 -3.12
CA PHE A 111 13.98 -27.05 -2.73
C PHE A 111 12.68 -27.53 -3.39
N GLY A 112 12.66 -28.77 -3.88
CA GLY A 112 11.50 -29.34 -4.57
C GLY A 112 11.35 -28.84 -6.01
N VAL A 113 10.13 -28.74 -6.50
CA VAL A 113 9.81 -28.14 -7.81
C VAL A 113 8.98 -26.86 -7.62
N PRO A 114 9.19 -25.80 -8.42
CA PRO A 114 8.50 -24.52 -8.23
C PRO A 114 6.97 -24.62 -8.27
N GLU A 115 6.43 -25.58 -9.01
CA GLU A 115 4.99 -25.79 -9.17
C GLU A 115 4.28 -26.04 -7.83
N ASP A 116 4.98 -26.60 -6.84
CA ASP A 116 4.43 -26.94 -5.53
C ASP A 116 4.01 -25.69 -4.74
N VAL A 117 4.67 -24.55 -4.98
CA VAL A 117 4.42 -23.30 -4.21
C VAL A 117 3.57 -22.28 -4.97
N LEU A 118 3.26 -22.53 -6.25
CA LEU A 118 2.46 -21.62 -7.07
C LEU A 118 1.01 -21.44 -6.59
N PRO A 119 0.27 -22.46 -6.11
CA PRO A 119 -1.12 -22.31 -5.75
C PRO A 119 -1.40 -21.23 -4.68
N PRO A 120 -0.73 -21.20 -3.51
CA PRO A 120 -0.96 -20.16 -2.51
C PRO A 120 -0.51 -18.77 -3.00
N VAL A 121 0.58 -18.69 -3.79
CA VAL A 121 1.04 -17.43 -4.39
C VAL A 121 -0.02 -16.85 -5.33
N LYS A 122 -0.53 -17.64 -6.26
CA LYS A 122 -1.58 -17.20 -7.21
C LYS A 122 -2.85 -16.78 -6.49
N THR A 123 -3.29 -17.60 -5.53
CA THR A 123 -4.48 -17.32 -4.72
C THR A 123 -4.38 -15.94 -4.06
N PHE A 124 -3.22 -15.64 -3.45
CA PHE A 124 -3.02 -14.35 -2.82
C PHE A 124 -3.01 -13.18 -3.82
N LEU A 125 -2.28 -13.33 -4.93
CA LEU A 125 -2.18 -12.26 -5.93
C LEU A 125 -3.53 -11.95 -6.60
N GLU A 126 -4.37 -12.96 -6.80
CA GLU A 126 -5.76 -12.81 -7.27
C GLU A 126 -6.63 -12.11 -6.21
N GLN A 127 -6.48 -12.44 -4.93
CA GLN A 127 -7.22 -11.81 -3.83
C GLN A 127 -6.96 -10.30 -3.71
N VAL A 128 -5.74 -9.87 -4.04
CA VAL A 128 -5.33 -8.44 -3.96
C VAL A 128 -5.36 -7.73 -5.31
N SER A 129 -5.83 -8.38 -6.37
CA SER A 129 -5.94 -7.81 -7.72
C SER A 129 -4.59 -7.31 -8.27
N ALA A 130 -3.51 -8.07 -8.08
CA ALA A 130 -2.14 -7.67 -8.45
C ALA A 130 -1.84 -7.62 -9.96
N GLY A 131 -2.79 -8.04 -10.80
CA GLY A 131 -2.64 -8.10 -12.26
C GLY A 131 -3.33 -6.96 -13.03
N ASP A 132 -3.95 -6.01 -12.32
CA ASP A 132 -4.74 -4.90 -12.87
C ASP A 132 -3.97 -3.58 -12.95
#